data_AF-A0A924AXC5-F1
#
_entry.id   AF-A0A924AXC5-F1
#
_cell.length_a   1.000
_cell.length_b   1.000
_cell.length_c   1.000
_cell.angle_alpha   90.00
_cell.angle_beta   90.00
_cell.angle_gamma   90.00
#
_symmetry.space_group_name_H-M   'P 1'
#
loop_
_entity.id
_entity.type
_entity.pdbx_description
1 polymer ?
#
loop_
_entity_poly.entity_id
_entity_poly.type
_entity_poly.pdbx_seq_one_letter_code
_entity_poly.pdbx_strand_id
1 'polypeptide(L)'
;MIKHSYFKFPHQYFHLNFEFNVFPHFKSLDWAFLCHNLNKCLREWKTLEIHALVMMDTHAHLLFRETDQNENFFVARLLELLGQKCPNEVLVEPIKNYSQYLNTYKYIYRNPVEAGLSLMCESYLYSTLNGVLGQNDLHLHVIDTMGVIQNPCKILIWLNSDQDFKSSKLKELTPETQSNTIH
;
A
#
# COMPACT_ATOMS: atom_id res chain seq x y z
N MET A 1 -22.96 16.34 -12.00
CA MET A 1 -23.56 15.35 -11.08
C MET A 1 -22.46 14.98 -10.09
N ILE A 2 -22.54 15.49 -8.85
CA ILE A 2 -21.52 15.23 -7.82
C ILE A 2 -21.70 13.76 -7.41
N LYS A 3 -20.75 12.91 -7.80
CA LYS A 3 -20.77 11.49 -7.47
C LYS A 3 -19.98 11.33 -6.17
N HIS A 4 -20.63 10.74 -5.16
CA HIS A 4 -20.10 10.57 -3.80
C HIS A 4 -19.21 9.32 -3.68
N SER A 5 -18.36 9.29 -2.66
CA SER A 5 -17.66 8.07 -2.21
C SER A 5 -18.62 6.91 -2.00
N TYR A 6 -18.16 5.67 -2.23
CA TYR A 6 -18.92 4.46 -1.93
C TYR A 6 -19.10 4.26 -0.41
N PHE A 7 -18.33 4.94 0.43
CA PHE A 7 -18.34 4.73 1.88
C PHE A 7 -19.20 5.77 2.61
N LYS A 8 -19.98 5.31 3.59
CA LYS A 8 -20.89 6.14 4.39
C LYS A 8 -20.19 6.93 5.50
N PHE A 9 -18.94 6.58 5.83
CA PHE A 9 -18.09 7.25 6.82
C PHE A 9 -16.85 7.79 6.12
N PRO A 10 -16.28 8.93 6.58
CA PRO A 10 -15.11 9.54 5.95
C PRO A 10 -13.86 8.73 6.27
N HIS A 11 -13.72 7.56 5.67
CA HIS A 11 -12.49 6.80 5.70
C HIS A 11 -11.46 7.54 4.85
N GLN A 12 -10.25 7.66 5.37
CA GLN A 12 -9.16 8.27 4.62
C GLN A 12 -8.17 7.25 4.10
N TYR A 13 -8.11 6.06 4.70
CA TYR A 13 -7.08 5.06 4.41
C TYR A 13 -7.73 3.83 3.78
N PHE A 14 -7.05 3.29 2.78
CA PHE A 14 -7.62 2.28 1.93
C PHE A 14 -6.56 1.26 1.50
N HIS A 15 -6.97 -0.01 1.47
CA HIS A 15 -6.26 -1.08 0.80
C HIS A 15 -6.90 -1.33 -0.55
N LEU A 16 -6.10 -1.32 -1.61
CA LEU A 16 -6.52 -1.70 -2.94
C LEU A 16 -5.81 -3.00 -3.33
N ASN A 17 -6.58 -4.00 -3.74
CA ASN A 17 -6.11 -5.20 -4.40
C ASN A 17 -6.64 -5.21 -5.84
N PHE A 18 -5.77 -5.31 -6.83
CA PHE A 18 -6.17 -5.31 -8.23
C PHE A 18 -5.34 -6.30 -9.03
N GLU A 19 -5.97 -6.94 -10.01
CA GLU A 19 -5.27 -7.79 -10.97
C GLU A 19 -4.24 -6.96 -11.72
N PHE A 20 -3.09 -7.55 -12.00
CA PHE A 20 -2.04 -6.93 -12.79
C PHE A 20 -1.19 -8.05 -13.37
N ASN A 21 -1.40 -8.33 -14.65
CA ASN A 21 -0.73 -9.43 -15.33
C ASN A 21 0.68 -9.00 -15.70
N VAL A 22 1.65 -9.46 -14.91
CA VAL A 22 3.07 -9.19 -15.14
C VAL A 22 3.61 -10.17 -16.17
N PHE A 23 4.37 -9.66 -17.13
CA PHE A 23 5.12 -10.51 -18.04
C PHE A 23 6.40 -10.97 -17.33
N PRO A 24 6.61 -12.29 -17.11
CA PRO A 24 7.74 -12.77 -16.31
C PRO A 24 9.11 -12.28 -16.79
N HIS A 25 9.28 -12.11 -18.11
CA HIS A 25 10.52 -11.63 -18.72
C HIS A 25 10.70 -10.11 -18.64
N PHE A 26 9.65 -9.34 -18.33
CA PHE A 26 9.65 -7.88 -18.34
C PHE A 26 9.19 -7.26 -17.00
N LYS A 27 9.30 -8.01 -15.90
CA LYS A 27 8.83 -7.59 -14.58
C LYS A 27 9.37 -6.23 -14.11
N SER A 28 10.61 -5.89 -14.45
CA SER A 28 11.17 -4.54 -14.18
C SER A 28 10.49 -3.43 -14.99
N LEU A 29 10.15 -3.69 -16.25
CA LEU A 29 9.42 -2.75 -17.09
C LEU A 29 7.97 -2.59 -16.60
N ASP A 30 7.32 -3.69 -16.23
CA ASP A 30 5.96 -3.66 -15.67
C ASP A 30 5.91 -2.89 -14.34
N TRP A 31 6.92 -3.06 -13.49
CA TRP A 31 7.07 -2.27 -12.26
C TRP A 31 7.24 -0.78 -12.56
N ALA A 32 8.13 -0.43 -13.49
CA ALA A 32 8.33 0.95 -13.90
C ALA A 32 7.05 1.55 -14.51
N PHE A 33 6.31 0.78 -15.31
CA PHE A 33 5.03 1.18 -15.87
C PHE A 33 3.96 1.43 -14.79
N LEU A 34 3.87 0.54 -13.79
CA LEU A 34 2.96 0.71 -12.66
C LEU A 34 3.31 1.97 -11.85
N CYS A 35 4.57 2.14 -11.45
CA CYS A 35 5.04 3.34 -10.74
C CYS A 35 4.80 4.62 -11.53
N HIS A 36 5.05 4.60 -12.85
CA HIS A 36 4.81 5.76 -13.72
C HIS A 36 3.35 6.19 -13.73
N ASN A 37 2.41 5.26 -13.83
CA ASN A 37 0.98 5.59 -13.84
C ASN A 37 0.48 6.00 -12.46
N LEU A 38 0.98 5.42 -11.37
CA LEU A 38 0.71 5.91 -10.01
C LEU A 38 1.23 7.34 -9.81
N ASN A 39 2.41 7.69 -10.33
CA ASN A 39 2.90 9.06 -10.30
C ASN A 39 2.04 10.03 -11.12
N LYS A 40 1.37 9.57 -12.19
CA LYS A 40 0.37 10.41 -12.89
C LYS A 40 -0.80 10.69 -11.96
N CYS A 41 -1.33 9.67 -11.28
CA CYS A 41 -2.40 9.86 -10.30
C CYS A 41 -1.99 10.82 -9.17
N LEU A 42 -0.79 10.68 -8.60
CA LEU A 42 -0.29 11.60 -7.58
C LEU A 42 -0.20 13.07 -8.05
N ARG A 43 -0.03 13.32 -9.35
CA ARG A 43 -0.08 14.68 -9.91
C ARG A 43 -1.50 15.18 -10.15
N GLU A 44 -2.44 14.27 -10.42
CA GLU A 44 -3.86 14.57 -10.63
C GLU A 44 -4.60 14.80 -9.29
N TRP A 45 -4.25 14.07 -8.22
CA TRP A 45 -4.84 14.15 -6.89
C TRP A 45 -3.83 14.60 -5.83
N LYS A 46 -3.96 15.85 -5.36
CA LYS A 46 -3.04 16.44 -4.38
C LYS A 46 -3.14 15.85 -2.97
N THR A 47 -4.26 15.22 -2.66
CA THR A 47 -4.59 14.61 -1.36
C THR A 47 -4.30 13.11 -1.32
N LEU A 48 -3.86 12.54 -2.45
CA LEU A 48 -3.48 11.14 -2.55
C LEU A 48 -2.08 10.95 -1.95
N GLU A 49 -1.96 10.06 -0.98
CA GLU A 49 -0.69 9.63 -0.39
C GLU A 49 -0.53 8.12 -0.60
N ILE A 50 0.61 7.67 -1.11
CA ILE A 50 0.94 6.24 -1.18
C ILE A 50 1.81 5.86 0.02
N HIS A 51 1.43 4.81 0.75
CA HIS A 51 2.14 4.35 1.94
C HIS A 51 2.87 3.01 1.74
N ALA A 52 2.29 2.11 0.93
CA ALA A 52 2.92 0.85 0.58
C ALA A 52 2.42 0.34 -0.77
N LEU A 53 3.33 -0.27 -1.54
CA LEU A 53 3.02 -0.93 -2.80
C LEU A 53 3.86 -2.21 -2.92
N VAL A 54 3.22 -3.27 -3.40
CA VAL A 54 3.88 -4.48 -3.89
C VAL A 54 3.26 -4.92 -5.20
N MET A 55 4.09 -5.37 -6.14
CA MET A 55 3.65 -5.97 -7.39
C MET A 55 4.00 -7.46 -7.39
N MET A 56 2.98 -8.30 -7.47
CA MET A 56 3.09 -9.75 -7.60
C MET A 56 3.06 -10.14 -9.08
N ASP A 57 3.06 -11.44 -9.39
CA ASP A 57 3.03 -11.89 -10.80
C ASP A 57 1.64 -11.74 -11.45
N THR A 58 0.57 -11.74 -10.65
CA THR A 58 -0.83 -11.71 -11.14
C THR A 58 -1.66 -10.54 -10.62
N HIS A 59 -1.16 -9.81 -9.63
CA HIS A 59 -1.88 -8.75 -8.94
C HIS A 59 -0.91 -7.78 -8.27
N ALA A 60 -1.44 -6.69 -7.75
CA ALA A 60 -0.69 -5.76 -6.92
C ALA A 60 -1.53 -5.33 -5.71
N HIS A 61 -0.84 -4.98 -4.63
CA HIS A 61 -1.49 -4.41 -3.44
C HIS A 61 -0.95 -3.03 -3.16
N LEU A 62 -1.87 -2.11 -2.87
CA LEU A 62 -1.58 -0.71 -2.58
C LEU A 62 -2.25 -0.32 -1.26
N LEU A 63 -1.49 0.31 -0.36
CA LEU A 63 -2.02 1.04 0.79
C LEU A 63 -1.85 2.53 0.50
N PHE A 64 -2.97 3.24 0.50
CA PHE A 64 -2.99 4.66 0.20
C PHE A 64 -3.95 5.41 1.11
N ARG A 65 -3.81 6.74 1.12
CA ARG A 65 -4.72 7.67 1.76
C ARG A 65 -5.31 8.63 0.75
N GLU A 66 -6.59 8.94 0.89
CA GLU A 66 -7.30 9.95 0.10
C GLU A 66 -8.31 10.68 1.00
N THR A 67 -8.09 11.97 1.25
CA THR A 67 -8.91 12.76 2.18
C THR A 67 -10.18 13.33 1.55
N ASP A 68 -10.18 13.54 0.23
CA ASP A 68 -11.26 14.21 -0.50
C ASP A 68 -12.38 13.23 -0.91
N GLN A 69 -12.36 12.00 -0.39
CA GLN A 69 -13.37 10.97 -0.67
C GLN A 69 -13.45 10.65 -2.18
N ASN A 70 -12.29 10.70 -2.85
CA ASN A 70 -12.12 10.45 -4.27
C ASN A 70 -11.52 9.07 -4.57
N GLU A 71 -11.49 8.16 -3.60
CA GLU A 71 -10.79 6.87 -3.69
C GLU A 71 -11.26 6.05 -4.90
N ASN A 72 -12.56 6.07 -5.21
CA ASN A 72 -13.11 5.31 -6.33
C ASN A 72 -12.76 5.92 -7.69
N PHE A 73 -12.63 7.25 -7.76
CA PHE A 73 -12.19 7.93 -8.98
C PHE A 73 -10.71 7.68 -9.23
N PHE A 74 -9.91 7.77 -8.17
CA PHE A 74 -8.50 7.40 -8.21
C PHE A 74 -8.34 5.96 -8.73
N VAL A 75 -9.05 5.00 -8.14
CA VAL A 75 -8.95 3.58 -8.53
C VAL A 75 -9.41 3.38 -9.98
N ALA A 76 -10.57 3.94 -10.37
CA ALA A 76 -11.05 3.83 -11.75
C ALA A 76 -10.06 4.42 -12.76
N ARG A 77 -9.45 5.57 -12.44
CA ARG A 77 -8.42 6.20 -13.26
C ARG A 77 -7.15 5.36 -13.35
N LEU A 78 -6.68 4.82 -12.23
CA LEU A 78 -5.49 3.96 -12.21
C LEU A 78 -5.72 2.75 -13.12
N LEU A 79 -6.85 2.06 -12.99
CA LEU A 79 -7.17 0.90 -13.82
C LEU A 79 -7.27 1.28 -15.31
N GLU A 80 -7.88 2.42 -15.64
CA GLU A 80 -7.91 2.94 -17.01
C GLU A 80 -6.49 3.16 -17.57
N LEU A 81 -5.60 3.79 -16.80
CA LEU A 81 -4.21 4.03 -17.19
C LEU A 81 -3.41 2.73 -17.37
N LEU A 82 -3.78 1.68 -16.63
CA LEU A 82 -3.21 0.34 -16.77
C LEU A 82 -3.88 -0.48 -17.89
N GLY A 83 -4.84 0.10 -18.63
CA GLY A 83 -5.55 -0.58 -19.72
C GLY A 83 -6.54 -1.64 -19.23
N GLN A 84 -6.92 -1.60 -17.96
CA GLN A 84 -7.82 -2.55 -17.32
C GLN A 84 -9.25 -2.04 -17.32
N LYS A 85 -10.20 -2.96 -17.44
CA LYS A 85 -11.61 -2.63 -17.22
C LYS A 85 -11.84 -2.45 -15.73
N CYS A 86 -12.54 -1.38 -15.36
CA CYS A 86 -13.00 -1.21 -13.99
C CYS A 86 -13.92 -2.38 -13.64
N PRO A 87 -13.62 -3.19 -12.62
CA PRO A 87 -14.46 -4.31 -12.27
C PRO A 87 -15.80 -3.83 -11.71
N ASN A 88 -16.78 -4.73 -11.73
CA ASN A 88 -18.10 -4.48 -11.17
C ASN A 88 -18.10 -4.55 -9.62
N GLU A 89 -17.00 -5.02 -9.03
CA GLU A 89 -16.82 -5.18 -7.58
C GLU A 89 -15.95 -4.06 -6.99
N VAL A 90 -16.18 -3.74 -5.72
CA VAL A 90 -15.39 -2.75 -4.99
C VAL A 90 -14.04 -3.38 -4.65
N LEU A 91 -12.97 -2.93 -5.32
CA LEU A 91 -11.59 -3.40 -5.08
C LEU A 91 -10.91 -2.76 -3.87
N VAL A 92 -11.61 -1.84 -3.20
CA VAL A 92 -11.06 -0.97 -2.18
C VAL A 92 -11.66 -1.32 -0.83
N GLU A 93 -10.81 -1.62 0.15
CA GLU A 93 -11.21 -1.89 1.52
C GLU A 93 -10.82 -0.73 2.44
N PRO A 94 -11.76 -0.12 3.18
CA PRO A 94 -11.46 0.98 4.07
C PRO A 94 -10.76 0.48 5.35
N ILE A 95 -9.71 1.17 5.75
CA ILE A 95 -8.97 0.94 6.99
C ILE A 95 -9.58 1.78 8.11
N LYS A 96 -10.04 1.12 9.17
CA LYS A 96 -10.88 1.75 10.21
C LYS A 96 -10.10 2.21 11.45
N ASN A 97 -8.91 1.67 11.67
CA ASN A 97 -8.09 1.98 12.84
C ASN A 97 -6.61 1.65 12.62
N TYR A 98 -5.76 2.13 13.52
CA TYR A 98 -4.30 2.00 13.44
C TYR A 98 -3.82 0.55 13.42
N SER A 99 -4.46 -0.34 14.19
CA SER A 99 -4.11 -1.76 14.17
C SER A 99 -4.40 -2.40 12.82
N GLN A 100 -5.50 -2.03 12.15
CA GLN A 100 -5.79 -2.48 10.80
C GLN A 100 -4.79 -1.93 9.81
N TYR A 101 -4.44 -0.64 9.91
CA TYR A 101 -3.42 -0.02 9.07
C TYR A 101 -2.09 -0.79 9.11
N LEU A 102 -1.59 -1.08 10.32
CA LEU A 102 -0.34 -1.82 10.48
C LEU A 102 -0.45 -3.26 9.96
N ASN A 103 -1.55 -3.96 10.27
CA ASN A 103 -1.73 -5.32 9.75
C ASN A 103 -1.79 -5.34 8.22
N THR A 104 -2.44 -4.38 7.58
CA THR A 104 -2.46 -4.21 6.12
C THR A 104 -1.08 -3.89 5.57
N TYR A 105 -0.35 -2.95 6.18
CA TYR A 105 1.03 -2.61 5.82
C TYR A 105 1.92 -3.87 5.83
N LYS A 106 1.81 -4.68 6.88
CA LYS A 106 2.53 -5.95 6.99
C LYS A 106 2.09 -6.97 5.94
N TYR A 107 0.79 -7.15 5.75
CA TYR A 107 0.23 -8.06 4.76
C TYR A 107 0.80 -7.77 3.37
N ILE A 108 0.82 -6.48 2.96
CA ILE A 108 1.35 -6.06 1.66
C ILE A 108 2.81 -6.48 1.50
N TYR A 109 3.69 -6.14 2.45
CA TYR A 109 5.11 -6.42 2.32
C TYR A 109 5.50 -7.89 2.54
N ARG A 110 4.69 -8.66 3.28
CA ARG A 110 4.88 -10.11 3.42
C ARG A 110 4.38 -10.91 2.24
N ASN A 111 3.48 -10.36 1.41
CA ASN A 111 2.85 -11.11 0.33
C ASN A 111 3.86 -11.86 -0.58
N PRO A 112 5.01 -11.28 -0.97
CA PRO A 112 6.05 -11.99 -1.70
C PRO A 112 6.68 -13.16 -0.93
N VAL A 113 6.81 -13.05 0.39
CA VAL A 113 7.38 -14.10 1.25
C VAL A 113 6.39 -15.27 1.38
N GLU A 114 5.13 -14.98 1.65
CA GLU A 114 4.06 -15.99 1.74
C GLU A 114 3.88 -16.73 0.41
N ALA A 115 4.08 -16.05 -0.72
CA ALA A 115 4.04 -16.66 -2.05
C ALA A 115 5.33 -17.41 -2.44
N GLY A 116 6.38 -17.42 -1.59
CA GLY A 116 7.66 -18.05 -1.87
C GLY A 116 8.51 -17.33 -2.94
N LEU A 117 8.19 -16.08 -3.27
CA LEU A 117 8.95 -15.25 -4.23
C LEU A 117 10.19 -14.60 -3.61
N SER A 118 10.24 -14.52 -2.27
CA SER A 118 11.37 -13.94 -1.54
C SER A 118 11.50 -14.60 -0.17
N LEU A 119 12.72 -14.63 0.39
CA LEU A 119 12.95 -15.15 1.74
C LEU A 119 12.66 -14.12 2.83
N MET A 120 12.85 -12.83 2.52
CA MET A 120 12.63 -11.70 3.42
C MET A 120 11.84 -10.61 2.70
N CYS A 121 11.07 -9.82 3.44
CA CYS A 121 10.23 -8.76 2.89
C CYS A 121 11.07 -7.72 2.13
N GLU A 122 12.20 -7.31 2.70
CA GLU A 122 13.14 -6.37 2.11
C GLU A 122 13.91 -6.95 0.91
N SER A 123 14.00 -8.27 0.74
CA SER A 123 14.69 -8.82 -0.45
C SER A 123 13.85 -8.76 -1.72
N TYR A 124 12.56 -8.40 -1.65
CA TYR A 124 11.70 -8.36 -2.84
C TYR A 124 11.81 -7.03 -3.59
N LEU A 125 12.30 -7.09 -4.84
CA LEU A 125 12.62 -5.91 -5.65
C LEU A 125 11.40 -5.09 -6.09
N TYR A 126 10.25 -5.74 -6.27
CA TYR A 126 9.04 -5.12 -6.81
C TYR A 126 8.11 -4.66 -5.69
N SER A 127 8.71 -3.94 -4.74
CA SER A 127 8.08 -3.42 -3.55
C SER A 127 8.68 -2.06 -3.21
N THR A 128 7.87 -1.20 -2.60
CA THR A 128 8.34 0.09 -2.09
C THR A 128 9.15 -0.01 -0.79
N LEU A 129 9.16 -1.16 -0.10
CA LEU A 129 9.83 -1.29 1.20
C LEU A 129 11.31 -0.91 1.14
N ASN A 130 12.03 -1.39 0.13
CA ASN A 130 13.46 -1.10 -0.03
C ASN A 130 13.77 0.38 -0.18
N GLY A 131 12.91 1.09 -0.91
CA GLY A 131 13.12 2.51 -1.09
C GLY A 131 12.75 3.31 0.17
N VAL A 132 11.73 2.88 0.92
CA VAL A 132 11.41 3.48 2.23
C VAL A 132 12.53 3.21 3.25
N LEU A 133 13.22 2.08 3.16
CA LEU A 133 14.40 1.75 3.97
C LEU A 133 15.69 2.47 3.50
N GLY A 134 15.63 3.27 2.44
CA GLY A 134 16.79 3.98 1.89
C GLY A 134 17.81 3.08 1.17
N GLN A 135 17.42 1.87 0.78
CA GLN A 135 18.32 0.92 0.12
C GLN A 135 18.37 1.09 -1.40
N ASN A 136 17.33 1.69 -2.00
CA ASN A 136 17.22 1.95 -3.43
C ASN A 136 16.48 3.27 -3.69
N ASP A 137 16.68 3.86 -4.88
CA ASP A 137 15.88 4.98 -5.34
C ASP A 137 14.43 4.55 -5.57
N LEU A 138 13.48 5.34 -5.07
CA LEU A 138 12.06 5.12 -5.32
C LEU A 138 11.64 5.73 -6.65
N HIS A 139 11.08 4.90 -7.53
CA HIS A 139 10.39 5.37 -8.74
C HIS A 139 8.99 5.94 -8.46
N LEU A 140 8.51 5.88 -7.22
CA LEU A 140 7.19 6.33 -6.78
C LEU A 140 7.33 7.08 -5.46
N HIS A 141 6.69 8.24 -5.33
CA HIS A 141 6.71 8.94 -4.05
C HIS A 141 5.89 8.15 -3.00
N VAL A 142 6.55 7.71 -1.94
CA VAL A 142 5.94 6.97 -0.83
C VAL A 142 6.16 7.74 0.46
N ILE A 143 5.12 7.82 1.28
CA ILE A 143 5.08 8.62 2.51
C ILE A 143 4.82 7.69 3.70
N ASP A 144 5.56 7.92 4.78
CA ASP A 144 5.36 7.25 6.07
C ASP A 144 4.87 8.24 7.14
N THR A 145 3.70 8.84 6.90
CA THR A 145 3.08 9.80 7.84
C THR A 145 2.74 9.16 9.18
N MET A 146 2.59 7.83 9.23
CA MET A 146 2.35 7.06 10.45
C MET A 146 3.64 6.73 11.23
N GLY A 147 4.81 7.07 10.69
CA GLY A 147 6.10 6.85 11.34
C GLY A 147 6.41 5.38 11.60
N VAL A 148 5.93 4.47 10.76
CA VAL A 148 6.15 3.03 10.91
C VAL A 148 7.66 2.73 10.88
N ILE A 149 8.40 3.29 9.93
CA ILE A 149 9.80 2.96 9.63
C ILE A 149 10.79 3.70 10.54
N GLN A 150 10.33 4.42 11.58
CA GLN A 150 11.21 5.10 12.53
C GLN A 150 12.28 4.19 13.17
N ASN A 151 11.99 2.88 13.30
CA ASN A 151 12.97 1.88 13.70
C ASN A 151 13.02 0.73 12.69
N PRO A 152 13.82 0.86 11.61
CA PRO A 152 13.86 -0.11 10.53
C PRO A 152 14.13 -1.54 11.00
N CYS A 153 15.07 -1.71 11.95
CA CYS A 153 15.41 -3.03 12.49
C CYS A 153 14.21 -3.72 13.14
N LYS A 154 13.47 -3.02 14.00
CA LYS A 154 12.30 -3.61 14.67
C LYS A 154 11.15 -3.88 13.71
N ILE A 155 10.95 -3.00 12.73
CA ILE A 155 9.93 -3.20 11.71
C ILE A 155 10.26 -4.40 10.84
N LEU A 156 11.50 -4.55 10.36
CA LEU A 156 11.91 -5.70 9.57
C LEU A 156 11.75 -7.02 10.33
N ILE A 157 12.11 -7.05 11.62
CA ILE A 157 11.86 -8.23 12.48
C ILE A 157 10.35 -8.52 12.52
N TRP A 158 9.51 -7.51 12.72
CA TRP A 158 8.08 -7.72 12.78
C TRP A 158 7.47 -8.14 11.43
N LEU A 159 7.87 -7.50 10.34
CA LEU A 159 7.43 -7.83 8.98
C LEU A 159 7.79 -9.27 8.64
N ASN A 160 9.00 -9.72 8.96
CA ASN A 160 9.44 -11.09 8.71
C ASN A 160 8.97 -12.12 9.77
N SER A 161 8.28 -11.72 10.84
CA SER A 161 7.69 -12.64 11.83
C SER A 161 6.25 -13.05 11.51
N ASP A 162 5.74 -14.13 12.10
CA ASP A 162 4.33 -14.53 11.94
C ASP A 162 3.34 -13.77 12.87
N GLN A 163 3.84 -12.80 13.66
CA GLN A 163 3.05 -12.11 14.69
C GLN A 163 2.24 -10.93 14.14
N ASP A 164 0.93 -10.89 14.34
CA ASP A 164 0.15 -9.69 14.03
C ASP A 164 0.57 -8.49 14.92
N PHE A 165 0.14 -7.26 14.58
CA PHE A 165 0.46 -6.09 15.42
C PHE A 165 -0.04 -6.27 16.87
N LYS A 166 -1.14 -7.02 17.06
CA LYS A 166 -1.71 -7.20 18.40
C LYS A 166 -0.85 -8.09 19.31
N SER A 167 -0.15 -9.05 18.74
CA SER A 167 0.72 -9.97 19.46
C SER A 167 2.19 -9.54 19.48
N SER A 168 2.56 -8.51 18.72
CA SER A 168 3.96 -8.07 18.62
C SER A 168 4.37 -7.04 19.68
N LYS A 169 5.68 -6.98 19.93
CA LYS A 169 6.32 -5.99 20.82
C LYS A 169 6.28 -4.56 20.28
N LEU A 170 5.75 -4.32 19.08
CA LEU A 170 5.66 -2.97 18.52
C LEU A 170 4.68 -2.08 19.28
N LYS A 171 3.70 -2.65 19.97
CA LYS A 171 2.78 -1.91 20.85
C LYS A 171 3.47 -1.13 21.96
N GLU A 172 4.61 -1.61 22.42
CA GLU A 172 5.37 -1.01 23.52
C GLU A 172 6.11 0.28 23.08
N LEU A 173 6.10 0.60 21.78
CA LEU A 173 6.81 1.75 21.20
C LEU A 173 5.89 2.89 20.79
N THR A 174 4.58 2.66 20.73
CA THR A 174 3.61 3.73 20.57
C THR A 174 3.43 4.43 21.91
N PRO A 175 3.72 5.75 22.03
CA PRO A 175 3.30 6.48 23.22
C PRO A 175 1.78 6.32 23.39
N GLU A 176 1.34 5.97 24.60
CA GLU A 176 -0.02 5.49 24.93
C GLU A 176 -1.19 6.47 24.69
N THR A 177 -1.07 7.47 23.80
CA THR A 177 -2.02 8.59 23.71
C THR A 177 -2.36 9.10 22.31
N GLN A 178 -2.28 8.28 21.27
CA GLN A 178 -2.99 8.58 20.02
C GLN A 178 -4.27 7.75 19.94
N SER A 179 -5.41 8.43 20.03
CA SER A 179 -6.76 7.91 19.78
C SER A 179 -6.74 6.79 18.75
N ASN A 180 -7.34 5.63 19.07
CA ASN A 180 -7.44 4.46 18.18
C ASN A 180 -8.18 4.73 16.85
N THR A 181 -8.57 5.97 16.59
CA THR A 181 -9.29 6.42 15.41
C THR A 181 -8.29 7.12 14.50
N ILE A 182 -8.06 6.56 13.30
CA ILE A 182 -7.35 7.28 12.27
C ILE A 182 -8.35 8.28 11.68
N HIS A 183 -8.11 9.58 11.89
CA HIS A 183 -8.95 10.65 11.35
C HIS A 183 -8.52 11.02 9.94
#